data_AF-A0A255Z8J8-F1
#
_entry.id   AF-A0A255Z8J8-F1
#
_cell.length_a   1.000
_cell.length_b   1.000
_cell.length_c   1.000
_cell.angle_alpha   90.00
_cell.angle_beta   90.00
_cell.angle_gamma   90.00
#
_symmetry.space_group_name_H-M   'P 1'
#
loop_
_entity.id
_entity.type
_entity.pdbx_description
1 polymer ?
#
loop_
_entity_poly.entity_id
_entity_poly.type
_entity_poly.pdbx_seq_one_letter_code
_entity_poly.pdbx_strand_id
1 'polypeptide(L)'
;MVAVSFAVSALALSLYSLLPLSGLTGASLLGVLAFAMVAGAAALFARTPVIQSQLVAIAPANAAVLLALNGATVFVGQGLGALLGAATISNAGIGALGFSAAALASVGLVAVLTLVPKPVPAAG
;
A
#
# COMPACT_ATOMS: atom_id res chain seq x y z
N MET A 1 12.43 4.53 3.64
CA MET A 1 11.30 5.20 2.96
C MET A 1 10.14 4.26 2.67
N VAL A 2 10.36 3.11 2.01
CA VAL A 2 9.27 2.16 1.69
C VAL A 2 8.54 1.63 2.94
N ALA A 3 9.26 1.21 3.99
CA ALA A 3 8.63 0.77 5.24
C ALA A 3 7.69 1.83 5.85
N VAL A 4 8.18 3.08 5.96
CA VAL A 4 7.38 4.21 6.46
C VAL A 4 6.10 4.39 5.66
N SER A 5 6.18 4.27 4.33
CA SER A 5 5.00 4.39 3.49
C SER A 5 3.96 3.28 3.75
N PHE A 6 4.38 2.04 4.06
CA PHE A 6 3.46 0.97 4.46
C PHE A 6 2.81 1.25 5.82
N ALA A 7 3.58 1.74 6.79
CA ALA A 7 3.06 2.15 8.09
C ALA A 7 2.02 3.28 7.97
N VAL A 8 2.30 4.30 7.14
CA VAL A 8 1.35 5.40 6.89
C VAL A 8 0.07 4.90 6.23
N SER A 9 0.15 4.00 5.24
CA SER A 9 -1.06 3.39 4.66
C SER A 9 -1.84 2.57 5.68
N ALA A 10 -1.19 1.76 6.51
CA ALA A 10 -1.88 0.97 7.54
C ALA A 10 -2.63 1.87 8.52
N LEU A 11 -2.02 2.97 8.96
CA LEU A 11 -2.65 3.96 9.83
C LEU A 11 -3.82 4.66 9.13
N ALA A 12 -3.61 5.19 7.92
CA ALA A 12 -4.63 5.88 7.15
C ALA A 12 -5.87 5.00 6.88
N LEU A 13 -5.65 3.73 6.53
CA LEU A 13 -6.71 2.75 6.29
C LEU A 13 -7.43 2.34 7.57
N SER A 14 -6.71 2.25 8.70
CA SER A 14 -7.35 2.01 10.00
C SER A 14 -8.24 3.18 10.41
N LEU A 15 -7.79 4.43 10.16
CA LEU A 15 -8.57 5.64 10.45
C LEU A 15 -9.90 5.67 9.68
N TYR A 16 -9.95 5.17 8.45
CA TYR A 16 -11.22 5.04 7.70
C TYR A 16 -12.29 4.29 8.49
N SER A 17 -11.91 3.19 9.15
CA SER A 17 -12.82 2.36 9.94
C SER A 17 -13.03 2.86 11.38
N LEU A 18 -12.04 3.55 11.96
CA LEU A 18 -12.09 4.03 13.36
C LEU A 18 -12.79 5.38 13.50
N LEU A 19 -12.67 6.28 12.51
CA LEU A 19 -13.21 7.64 12.58
C LEU A 19 -14.73 7.69 12.85
N PRO A 20 -15.57 6.84 12.24
CA PRO A 20 -17.00 6.81 12.55
C PRO A 20 -17.30 6.45 14.02
N LEU A 21 -16.38 5.79 14.72
CA LEU A 21 -16.52 5.38 16.12
C LEU A 21 -15.97 6.41 17.11
N SER A 22 -15.29 7.46 16.62
CA SER A 22 -14.59 8.45 17.45
C SER A 22 -15.49 9.49 18.11
N GLY A 23 -16.77 9.57 17.70
CA GLY A 23 -17.69 10.64 18.12
C GLY A 23 -17.46 11.99 17.42
N LEU A 24 -16.47 12.09 16.53
CA LEU A 24 -16.27 13.26 15.67
C LEU A 24 -17.44 13.41 14.70
N THR A 25 -17.87 14.66 14.48
CA THR A 25 -19.00 14.98 13.58
C THR A 25 -18.68 16.19 12.70
N GLY A 26 -19.43 16.33 11.61
CA GLY A 26 -19.36 17.49 10.72
C GLY A 26 -17.98 17.72 10.12
N ALA A 27 -17.53 18.98 10.15
CA ALA A 27 -16.28 19.41 9.52
C ALA A 27 -15.03 18.74 10.10
N SER A 28 -15.03 18.44 11.40
CA SER A 28 -13.87 17.80 12.06
C SER A 28 -13.64 16.36 11.55
N LEU A 29 -14.71 15.58 11.45
CA LEU A 29 -14.68 14.23 10.88
C LEU A 29 -14.18 14.25 9.43
N LEU A 30 -14.76 15.15 8.62
CA LEU A 30 -14.37 15.29 7.21
C LEU A 30 -12.91 15.72 7.06
N GLY A 31 -12.44 16.65 7.89
CA GLY A 31 -11.05 17.12 7.87
C GLY A 31 -10.05 16.00 8.16
N VAL A 32 -10.29 15.21 9.22
CA VAL A 32 -9.39 14.10 9.57
C VAL A 32 -9.46 12.97 8.53
N LEU A 33 -10.66 12.67 8.01
CA LEU A 33 -10.81 11.67 6.95
C LEU A 33 -10.09 12.10 5.66
N ALA A 34 -10.25 13.35 5.24
CA ALA A 34 -9.57 13.89 4.07
C ALA A 34 -8.05 13.84 4.24
N PHE A 35 -7.54 14.23 5.41
CA PHE A 35 -6.13 14.13 5.74
C PHE A 35 -5.63 12.68 5.68
N ALA A 36 -6.36 11.73 6.27
CA ALA A 36 -6.01 10.31 6.23
C ALA A 36 -5.97 9.79 4.78
N MET A 37 -6.94 10.16 3.94
CA MET A 37 -6.95 9.78 2.52
C MET A 37 -5.78 10.36 1.75
N VAL A 38 -5.46 11.64 1.94
CA VAL A 38 -4.32 12.29 1.29
C VAL A 38 -3.00 11.65 1.73
N ALA A 39 -2.81 11.42 3.03
CA ALA A 39 -1.62 10.76 3.57
C ALA A 39 -1.47 9.33 3.04
N GLY A 40 -2.57 8.56 3.01
CA GLY A 40 -2.60 7.21 2.47
C GLY A 40 -2.26 7.17 0.97
N ALA A 41 -2.84 8.09 0.18
CA ALA A 41 -2.56 8.22 -1.25
C ALA A 41 -1.09 8.62 -1.50
N ALA A 42 -0.59 9.65 -0.80
CA ALA A 42 0.80 10.09 -0.91
C ALA A 42 1.77 8.95 -0.59
N ALA A 43 1.49 8.17 0.47
CA ALA A 43 2.29 7.01 0.83
C ALA A 43 2.26 5.91 -0.25
N LEU A 44 1.11 5.67 -0.88
CA LEU A 44 0.99 4.71 -1.98
C LEU A 44 1.80 5.15 -3.20
N PHE A 45 1.66 6.40 -3.64
CA PHE A 45 2.36 6.94 -4.81
C PHE A 45 3.87 7.09 -4.59
N ALA A 46 4.31 7.39 -3.36
CA ALA A 46 5.73 7.51 -3.05
C ALA A 46 6.53 6.21 -3.22
N ARG A 47 5.87 5.04 -3.19
CA ARG A 47 6.55 3.73 -3.33
C ARG A 47 7.06 3.48 -4.74
N THR A 48 6.24 3.80 -5.74
CA THR A 48 6.50 3.47 -7.14
C THR A 48 7.87 3.96 -7.63
N PRO A 49 8.23 5.26 -7.52
CA PRO A 49 9.53 5.73 -8.00
C PRO A 49 10.71 5.12 -7.23
N VAL A 50 10.53 4.81 -5.93
CA VAL A 50 11.58 4.18 -5.11
C VAL A 50 11.82 2.74 -5.57
N ILE A 51 10.77 1.96 -5.80
CA ILE A 51 10.88 0.58 -6.28
C ILE A 51 11.43 0.56 -7.72
N GLN A 52 10.94 1.42 -8.60
CA GLN A 52 11.40 1.50 -9.98
C GLN A 52 12.89 1.86 -10.08
N SER A 53 13.36 2.84 -9.30
CA SER A 53 14.79 3.21 -9.29
C SER A 53 15.69 2.07 -8.79
N GLN A 54 15.24 1.31 -7.78
CA GLN A 54 15.96 0.13 -7.30
C GLN A 54 16.01 -0.98 -8.36
N LEU A 55 14.89 -1.27 -9.04
CA LEU A 55 14.85 -2.29 -10.09
C LEU A 55 15.79 -1.95 -11.25
N VAL A 56 15.80 -0.69 -11.70
CA VAL A 56 16.70 -0.21 -12.76
C VAL A 56 18.16 -0.32 -12.33
N ALA A 57 18.48 0.03 -11.08
CA ALA A 57 19.84 -0.06 -10.56
C ALA A 57 20.35 -1.51 -10.43
N ILE A 58 19.46 -2.45 -10.11
CA ILE A 58 19.82 -3.86 -9.90
C ILE A 58 20.13 -4.57 -11.22
N ALA A 59 19.39 -4.29 -12.30
CA ALA A 59 19.66 -4.89 -13.60
C ALA A 59 19.39 -3.90 -14.75
N PRO A 60 20.33 -2.96 -15.03
CA PRO A 60 20.15 -1.93 -16.04
C PRO A 60 19.84 -2.49 -17.43
N ALA A 61 20.51 -3.59 -17.81
CA ALA A 61 20.30 -4.27 -19.09
C ALA A 61 18.87 -4.83 -19.27
N ASN A 62 18.21 -5.18 -18.15
CA ASN A 62 16.86 -5.76 -18.14
C ASN A 62 15.80 -4.78 -17.60
N ALA A 63 16.13 -3.48 -17.50
CA ALA A 63 15.30 -2.47 -16.85
C ALA A 63 13.86 -2.43 -17.42
N ALA A 64 13.70 -2.48 -18.75
CA ALA A 64 12.38 -2.46 -19.39
C ALA A 64 11.50 -3.63 -18.95
N VAL A 65 12.06 -4.84 -18.88
CA VAL A 65 11.35 -6.05 -18.45
C VAL A 65 10.99 -5.97 -16.96
N LEU A 66 11.91 -5.51 -16.11
CA LEU A 66 11.65 -5.36 -14.68
C LEU A 66 10.59 -4.28 -14.39
N LEU A 67 10.60 -3.17 -15.11
CA LEU A 67 9.60 -2.12 -14.98
C LEU A 67 8.22 -2.58 -15.46
N ALA A 68 8.17 -3.33 -16.56
CA ALA A 68 6.93 -3.96 -17.05
C ALA A 68 6.38 -4.97 -16.04
N LEU A 69 7.24 -5.81 -15.46
CA LEU A 69 6.86 -6.77 -14.42
C LEU A 69 6.34 -6.06 -13.17
N ASN A 70 7.02 -5.00 -12.71
CA ASN A 70 6.53 -4.17 -11.61
C ASN A 70 5.14 -3.58 -11.90
N GLY A 71 4.92 -3.04 -13.11
CA GLY A 71 3.60 -2.57 -13.55
C GLY A 71 2.54 -3.68 -13.50
N ALA A 72 2.86 -4.88 -14.00
CA ALA A 72 1.95 -6.03 -13.94
C ALA A 72 1.58 -6.40 -12.49
N THR A 73 2.55 -6.39 -11.56
CA THR A 73 2.26 -6.68 -10.14
C THR A 73 1.32 -5.67 -9.50
N VAL A 74 1.36 -4.40 -9.92
CA VAL A 74 0.40 -3.39 -9.46
C VAL A 74 -1.02 -3.73 -9.92
N PHE A 75 -1.22 -4.14 -11.17
CA PHE A 75 -2.53 -4.56 -11.67
C PHE A 75 -3.04 -5.83 -10.97
N VAL A 76 -2.17 -6.82 -10.75
CA VAL A 76 -2.51 -8.01 -9.95
C VAL A 76 -2.94 -7.60 -8.54
N GLY A 77 -2.20 -6.71 -7.90
CA GLY A 77 -2.54 -6.19 -6.57
C GLY A 77 -3.88 -5.46 -6.55
N GLN A 78 -4.22 -4.66 -7.57
CA GLN A 78 -5.53 -4.01 -7.68
C GLN A 78 -6.66 -5.02 -7.86
N GLY A 79 -6.47 -6.05 -8.70
CA GLY A 79 -7.46 -7.11 -8.89
C GLY A 79 -7.73 -7.89 -7.60
N LEU A 80 -6.65 -8.34 -6.92
CA LEU A 80 -6.76 -9.03 -5.64
C LEU A 80 -7.36 -8.12 -4.54
N GLY A 81 -6.97 -6.85 -4.52
CA GLY A 81 -7.52 -5.85 -3.59
C GLY A 81 -9.02 -5.62 -3.80
N ALA A 82 -9.47 -5.55 -5.05
CA ALA A 82 -10.89 -5.43 -5.37
C ALA A 82 -11.69 -6.66 -4.92
N LEU A 83 -11.16 -7.87 -5.16
CA LEU A 83 -11.77 -9.12 -4.69
C LEU A 83 -11.86 -9.16 -3.16
N LEU A 84 -10.76 -8.85 -2.45
CA LEU A 84 -10.73 -8.80 -0.99
C LEU A 84 -11.69 -7.73 -0.45
N GLY A 85 -11.75 -6.56 -1.08
CA GLY A 85 -12.67 -5.49 -0.71
C GLY A 85 -14.13 -5.89 -0.89
N ALA A 86 -14.47 -6.52 -2.03
CA ALA A 86 -15.81 -7.03 -2.29
C ALA A 86 -16.22 -8.10 -1.27
N ALA A 87 -15.32 -9.06 -0.97
CA ALA A 87 -15.55 -10.07 0.04
C ALA A 87 -15.74 -9.45 1.43
N THR A 88 -14.93 -8.47 1.80
CA THR A 88 -15.03 -7.78 3.10
C THR A 88 -16.36 -7.05 3.24
N ILE A 89 -16.76 -6.28 2.22
CA ILE A 89 -18.03 -5.55 2.23
C ILE A 89 -19.21 -6.53 2.31
N SER A 90 -19.16 -7.63 1.56
CA SER A 90 -20.24 -8.63 1.54
C SER A 90 -20.42 -9.38 2.86
N ASN A 91 -19.35 -9.60 3.64
CA ASN A 91 -19.40 -10.44 4.85
C ASN A 91 -19.38 -9.64 6.16
N ALA A 92 -18.72 -8.47 6.18
CA ALA A 92 -18.49 -7.68 7.39
C ALA A 92 -18.93 -6.21 7.24
N GLY A 93 -19.43 -5.82 6.07
CA GLY A 93 -19.90 -4.46 5.80
C GLY A 93 -18.79 -3.46 5.47
N ILE A 94 -19.20 -2.28 5.01
CA ILE A 94 -18.28 -1.22 4.56
C ILE A 94 -17.35 -0.73 5.67
N GLY A 95 -17.82 -0.75 6.93
CA GLY A 95 -17.02 -0.34 8.09
C GLY A 95 -15.78 -1.20 8.33
N ALA A 96 -15.78 -2.47 7.90
CA ALA A 96 -14.64 -3.38 8.06
C ALA A 96 -13.56 -3.21 6.97
N LEU A 97 -13.85 -2.48 5.88
CA LEU A 97 -12.97 -2.36 4.73
C LEU A 97 -11.60 -1.78 5.08
N GLY A 98 -11.58 -0.74 5.91
CA GLY A 98 -10.35 -0.08 6.35
C GLY A 98 -9.44 -1.02 7.14
N PHE A 99 -10.00 -1.85 8.02
CA PHE A 99 -9.23 -2.85 8.76
C PHE A 99 -8.65 -3.94 7.87
N SER A 100 -9.42 -4.46 6.90
CA SER A 100 -8.90 -5.45 5.95
C SER A 100 -7.75 -4.87 5.11
N ALA A 101 -7.90 -3.63 4.65
CA ALA A 101 -6.86 -2.96 3.88
C ALA A 101 -5.63 -2.63 4.74
N ALA A 102 -5.83 -2.24 6.01
CA ALA A 102 -4.75 -2.00 6.96
C ALA A 102 -3.98 -3.28 7.27
N ALA A 103 -4.65 -4.42 7.43
CA ALA A 103 -4.00 -5.72 7.61
C ALA A 103 -3.09 -6.06 6.42
N LEU A 104 -3.56 -5.83 5.19
CA LEU A 104 -2.75 -6.04 3.99
C LEU A 104 -1.55 -5.08 3.91
N ALA A 105 -1.72 -3.82 4.29
CA ALA A 105 -0.62 -2.87 4.38
C ALA A 105 0.43 -3.29 5.43
N SER A 106 -0.02 -3.84 6.56
CA SER A 106 0.86 -4.41 7.60
C SER A 106 1.64 -5.63 7.11
N VAL A 107 1.03 -6.50 6.29
CA VAL A 107 1.77 -7.60 5.63
C VAL A 107 2.89 -7.04 4.75
N GLY A 108 2.62 -5.98 3.98
CA GLY A 108 3.65 -5.30 3.19
C GLY A 108 4.76 -4.66 4.04
N LEU A 109 4.40 -4.08 5.19
CA LEU A 109 5.37 -3.56 6.15
C LEU A 109 6.29 -4.68 6.67
N VAL A 110 5.72 -5.80 7.12
CA VAL A 110 6.48 -6.95 7.61
C VAL A 110 7.39 -7.48 6.52
N ALA A 111 6.88 -7.67 5.30
CA ALA A 111 7.67 -8.14 4.17
C ALA A 111 8.89 -7.23 3.90
N VAL A 112 8.71 -5.91 3.88
CA VAL A 112 9.81 -4.96 3.69
C VAL A 112 10.84 -5.01 4.82
N LEU A 113 10.42 -5.29 6.06
CA LEU A 113 11.32 -5.39 7.21
C LEU A 113 12.07 -6.72 7.26
N THR A 114 11.50 -7.80 6.72
CA THR A 114 12.09 -9.15 6.79
C THR A 114 12.86 -9.55 5.54
N LEU A 115 12.53 -9.00 4.37
CA LEU A 115 13.18 -9.36 3.11
C LEU A 115 14.54 -8.67 3.00
N VAL A 116 15.61 -9.47 3.11
CA VAL A 116 16.99 -9.02 2.92
C VAL A 116 17.27 -8.91 1.42
N PRO A 117 17.73 -7.75 0.91
CA PRO A 117 18.17 -7.62 -0.48
C PRO A 117 19.31 -8.60 -0.75
N LYS A 118 19.11 -9.53 -1.69
CA LYS A 118 20.17 -10.45 -2.10
C LYS A 118 20.96 -9.79 -3.24
N PRO A 119 22.30 -9.72 -3.16
CA PRO A 119 23.11 -9.22 -4.27
C PRO A 119 22.83 -10.05 -5.53
N VAL A 120 22.53 -9.38 -6.63
CA VAL A 120 22.43 -10.05 -7.94
C VAL A 120 23.87 -10.28 -8.44
N PRO A 121 24.26 -11.52 -8.78
CA PRO A 121 25.57 -11.78 -9.38
C PRO A 121 25.73 -10.92 -10.62
N ALA A 122 26.91 -10.32 -10.82
CA ALA A 122 27.21 -9.60 -12.05
C ALA A 122 26.96 -10.54 -13.23
N ALA A 123 26.03 -10.19 -14.11
CA ALA A 123 25.88 -10.87 -15.39
C ALA A 123 27.16 -10.61 -16.17
N GLY A 124 27.95 -11.66 -16.40
CA GLY A 124 29.09 -11.65 -17.31
C GLY A 124 28.65 -11.53 -18.76
#